data_AF-A0A0H3XMS4-F1
#
_entry.id   AF-A0A0H3XMS4-F1
#
_cell.length_a   1.000
_cell.length_b   1.000
_cell.length_c   1.000
_cell.angle_alpha   90.00
_cell.angle_beta   90.00
_cell.angle_gamma   90.00
#
_symmetry.space_group_name_H-M   'P 1'
#
loop_
_entity.id
_entity.type
_entity.pdbx_description
1 polymer ?
#
loop_
_entity_poly.entity_id
_entity_poly.type
_entity_poly.pdbx_seq_one_letter_code
_entity_poly.pdbx_strand_id
1 'polypeptide(L)'
;MKKLLTILSALTLISGTTTSIISCGGNHESSDIPSDSTAQDAKVLNDIANELNTKFLDFLNSNQVINSTDYGTIFDNFFGKVNESNQNVTLNPNDSDVKEEIKDITTLFQNYLNQVNIQIAQDYSNVYVSSYPVNWNHDQDSSSLGYIDLSQLSSLNPSVDITGLKAVSYQFNIHYNIEYKKISSSNNFTFNFIISNDPQKINQFQTESMAKLSGDIINYFSDEDIIIDKKLAYQKLYDNFDINYTTSHINLDNIVQSELISFLNSDPELTDIMQQVTWNDDKSILTLLSSAIDQTTNGIGVADSKYSSDHWAGKGFQPDQITPENFLPFYKQILKVFEIISDELQLASFNVNLAKISIAGLPLSGIVSNEGKPLTVTVGISKDGLDKKLFNFAKIVTSFMKNYHIESESDHWVLHVPKNLFDQIRNKKYDDALIDLTNDFINQEDIAKLEDIDMFTLGDETKQNHTWTIVDEHTIKLPKRITWNFDLMYGGKSINNSICYTPVTSWYFYLLIKDDLV
;
A
#
# COMPACT_ATOMS: atom_id res chain seq x y z
N MET A 1 4.08 -47.70 -7.48
CA MET A 1 3.62 -46.74 -8.51
C MET A 1 3.78 -45.35 -7.93
N LYS A 2 4.87 -44.67 -8.30
CA LYS A 2 5.24 -43.34 -7.80
C LYS A 2 4.37 -42.30 -8.52
N LYS A 3 3.51 -41.58 -7.78
CA LYS A 3 2.82 -40.40 -8.31
C LYS A 3 3.75 -39.21 -8.11
N LEU A 4 4.25 -38.65 -9.22
CA LEU A 4 4.93 -37.36 -9.22
C LEU A 4 3.97 -36.29 -8.70
N LEU A 5 4.36 -35.57 -7.65
CA LEU A 5 3.80 -34.26 -7.34
C LEU A 5 4.26 -33.30 -8.43
N THR A 6 3.35 -32.87 -9.27
CA THR A 6 3.57 -31.75 -10.19
C THR A 6 3.08 -30.50 -9.47
N ILE A 7 3.99 -29.75 -8.83
CA ILE A 7 3.70 -28.44 -8.28
C ILE A 7 3.75 -27.45 -9.45
N LEU A 8 2.58 -27.04 -9.95
CA LEU A 8 2.48 -25.91 -10.87
C LEU A 8 2.37 -24.63 -10.03
N SER A 9 3.44 -23.84 -10.01
CA SER A 9 3.49 -22.51 -9.44
C SER A 9 2.63 -21.54 -10.27
N ALA A 10 1.45 -21.17 -9.77
CA ALA A 10 0.70 -20.03 -10.28
C ALA A 10 1.30 -18.74 -9.68
N LEU A 11 1.97 -17.95 -10.52
CA LEU A 11 2.72 -16.75 -10.12
C LEU A 11 1.79 -15.54 -10.10
N THR A 12 1.75 -14.80 -8.99
CA THR A 12 1.04 -13.51 -8.84
C THR A 12 1.99 -12.43 -8.31
N LEU A 13 1.72 -11.17 -8.65
CA LEU A 13 2.66 -10.04 -8.69
C LEU A 13 2.76 -9.31 -7.34
N ILE A 14 3.99 -8.99 -6.86
CA ILE A 14 4.23 -8.24 -5.61
C ILE A 14 5.37 -7.21 -5.72
N SER A 15 5.05 -5.93 -5.53
CA SER A 15 5.90 -4.98 -4.78
C SER A 15 5.17 -3.66 -4.54
N GLY A 16 5.45 -3.04 -3.39
CA GLY A 16 5.08 -1.66 -3.07
C GLY A 16 6.12 -0.68 -3.62
N THR A 17 5.64 0.44 -4.15
CA THR A 17 6.44 1.60 -4.54
C THR A 17 6.18 2.74 -3.57
N THR A 18 7.20 3.53 -3.24
CA THR A 18 7.00 4.86 -2.63
C THR A 18 7.06 5.91 -3.74
N THR A 19 5.90 6.35 -4.22
CA THR A 19 5.81 7.43 -5.22
C THR A 19 6.06 8.78 -4.54
N SER A 20 7.09 9.51 -4.99
CA SER A 20 7.29 10.92 -4.61
C SER A 20 6.92 11.80 -5.80
N ILE A 21 5.77 12.47 -5.72
CA ILE A 21 5.30 13.39 -6.77
C ILE A 21 6.04 14.72 -6.61
N ILE A 22 6.79 15.13 -7.63
CA ILE A 22 7.47 16.43 -7.66
C ILE A 22 6.83 17.26 -8.78
N SER A 23 6.10 18.31 -8.40
CA SER A 23 5.60 19.31 -9.35
C SER A 23 6.68 20.37 -9.60
N CYS A 24 7.28 20.37 -10.79
CA CYS A 24 8.20 21.42 -11.20
C CYS A 24 7.41 22.66 -11.66
N GLY A 25 7.16 23.59 -10.74
CA GLY A 25 6.65 24.93 -11.06
C GLY A 25 7.72 25.79 -11.71
N GLY A 26 7.75 25.85 -13.04
CA GLY A 26 8.52 26.86 -13.76
C GLY A 26 7.94 28.25 -13.50
N ASN A 27 8.76 29.16 -12.97
CA ASN A 27 8.42 30.58 -12.81
C ASN A 27 8.06 31.19 -14.16
N HIS A 28 6.77 31.36 -14.40
CA HIS A 28 6.24 32.40 -15.29
C HIS A 28 5.00 32.99 -14.66
N GLU A 29 5.05 34.30 -14.40
CA GLU A 29 3.89 35.11 -14.11
C GLU A 29 2.91 35.00 -15.29
N SER A 30 1.86 34.20 -15.11
CA SER A 30 0.60 34.36 -15.83
C SER A 30 -0.51 33.83 -14.94
N SER A 31 -1.44 34.72 -14.63
CA SER A 31 -2.70 34.44 -13.95
C SER A 31 -3.50 33.36 -14.70
N ASP A 32 -3.42 32.11 -14.27
CA ASP A 32 -4.35 31.08 -14.70
C ASP A 32 -4.63 30.12 -13.53
N ILE A 33 -5.93 29.88 -13.34
CA ILE A 33 -6.57 29.04 -12.33
C ILE A 33 -5.97 27.62 -12.37
N PRO A 34 -5.59 26.98 -11.24
CA PRO A 34 -5.22 25.57 -11.26
C PRO A 34 -6.47 24.75 -11.59
N SER A 35 -6.49 24.16 -12.78
CA SER A 35 -7.61 23.39 -13.33
C SER A 35 -7.75 22.01 -12.68
N ASP A 36 -8.99 21.50 -12.59
CA ASP A 36 -9.38 20.11 -12.26
C ASP A 36 -8.53 19.04 -12.99
N SER A 37 -7.87 19.42 -14.09
CA SER A 37 -6.93 18.58 -14.82
C SER A 37 -5.79 18.06 -13.95
N THR A 38 -5.27 18.80 -12.97
CA THR A 38 -4.03 18.40 -12.27
C THR A 38 -4.23 17.18 -11.36
N ALA A 39 -5.37 17.08 -10.68
CA ALA A 39 -5.70 15.92 -9.85
C ALA A 39 -6.03 14.68 -10.71
N GLN A 40 -6.74 14.89 -11.82
CA GLN A 40 -7.00 13.84 -12.80
C GLN A 40 -5.71 13.37 -13.49
N ASP A 41 -4.80 14.30 -13.80
CA ASP A 41 -3.49 14.01 -14.37
C ASP A 41 -2.64 13.21 -13.37
N ALA A 42 -2.68 13.56 -12.08
CA ALA A 42 -1.99 12.81 -11.02
C ALA A 42 -2.56 11.39 -10.85
N LYS A 43 -3.88 11.22 -10.98
CA LYS A 43 -4.50 9.88 -11.00
C LYS A 43 -4.01 9.06 -12.19
N VAL A 44 -3.98 9.63 -13.39
CA VAL A 44 -3.46 8.94 -14.57
C VAL A 44 -1.97 8.60 -14.42
N LEU A 45 -1.17 9.50 -13.85
CA LEU A 45 0.23 9.22 -13.52
C LEU A 45 0.37 8.01 -12.57
N ASN A 46 -0.51 7.90 -11.58
CA ASN A 46 -0.56 6.77 -10.67
C ASN A 46 -1.01 5.47 -11.36
N ASP A 47 -1.98 5.55 -12.27
CA ASP A 47 -2.43 4.40 -13.08
C ASP A 47 -1.28 3.87 -13.94
N ILE A 48 -0.51 4.75 -14.58
CA ILE A 48 0.71 4.39 -15.33
C ILE A 48 1.75 3.73 -14.41
N ALA A 49 1.95 4.27 -13.20
CA ALA A 49 2.88 3.69 -12.23
C ALA A 49 2.49 2.27 -11.80
N ASN A 50 1.20 2.04 -11.56
CA ASN A 50 0.66 0.73 -11.20
C ASN A 50 0.78 -0.28 -12.35
N GLU A 51 0.53 0.17 -13.59
CA GLU A 51 0.71 -0.65 -14.77
C GLU A 51 2.19 -1.06 -14.95
N LEU A 52 3.12 -0.11 -14.83
CA LEU A 52 4.57 -0.38 -14.89
C LEU A 52 5.02 -1.39 -13.83
N ASN A 53 4.55 -1.21 -12.59
CA ASN A 53 4.86 -2.12 -11.49
C ASN A 53 4.39 -3.55 -11.83
N THR A 54 3.16 -3.69 -12.34
CA THR A 54 2.60 -4.96 -12.81
C THR A 54 3.50 -5.60 -13.88
N LYS A 55 3.92 -4.83 -14.89
CA LYS A 55 4.80 -5.30 -15.96
C LYS A 55 6.19 -5.72 -15.44
N PHE A 56 6.83 -4.91 -14.60
CA PHE A 56 8.14 -5.27 -14.01
C PHE A 56 8.08 -6.58 -13.21
N LEU A 57 6.96 -6.82 -12.53
CA LEU A 57 6.73 -8.05 -11.80
C LEU A 57 6.51 -9.25 -12.74
N ASP A 58 5.81 -9.08 -13.86
CA ASP A 58 5.66 -10.11 -14.90
C ASP A 58 7.04 -10.49 -15.49
N PHE A 59 7.90 -9.49 -15.70
CA PHE A 59 9.26 -9.70 -16.16
C PHE A 59 10.11 -10.50 -15.17
N LEU A 60 10.07 -10.16 -13.88
CA LEU A 60 10.75 -10.92 -12.84
C LEU A 60 10.30 -12.37 -12.78
N ASN A 61 8.98 -12.60 -12.82
CA ASN A 61 8.40 -13.94 -12.79
C ASN A 61 8.87 -14.81 -13.96
N SER A 62 9.10 -14.21 -15.12
CA SER A 62 9.54 -14.93 -16.33
C SER A 62 11.06 -15.11 -16.42
N ASN A 63 11.85 -14.34 -15.65
CA ASN A 63 13.30 -14.25 -15.78
C ASN A 63 14.04 -14.45 -14.44
N GLN A 64 13.42 -15.12 -13.46
CA GLN A 64 13.98 -15.25 -12.11
C GLN A 64 15.40 -15.87 -12.08
N VAL A 65 15.69 -16.79 -13.02
CA VAL A 65 17.01 -17.42 -13.16
C VAL A 65 17.59 -17.09 -14.53
N ILE A 66 18.70 -16.35 -14.55
CA ILE A 66 19.47 -16.03 -15.76
C ILE A 66 20.46 -17.16 -16.00
N ASN A 67 20.35 -17.78 -17.17
CA ASN A 67 21.31 -18.79 -17.62
C ASN A 67 22.62 -18.13 -18.08
N SER A 68 23.67 -18.25 -17.28
CA SER A 68 24.95 -17.61 -17.58
C SER A 68 25.60 -18.17 -18.86
N THR A 69 25.26 -19.39 -19.27
CA THR A 69 25.83 -20.00 -20.49
C THR A 69 25.39 -19.28 -21.76
N ASP A 70 24.23 -18.64 -21.74
CA ASP A 70 23.69 -17.88 -22.88
C ASP A 70 24.54 -16.64 -23.18
N TYR A 71 25.39 -16.25 -22.22
CA TYR A 71 26.31 -15.11 -22.28
C TYR A 71 27.79 -15.58 -22.28
N GLY A 72 28.05 -16.86 -22.51
CA GLY A 72 29.40 -17.42 -22.56
C GLY A 72 30.12 -17.36 -21.20
N THR A 73 31.28 -16.71 -21.16
CA THR A 73 32.12 -16.58 -19.95
C THR A 73 31.96 -15.24 -19.24
N ILE A 74 31.08 -14.36 -19.74
CA ILE A 74 30.91 -12.99 -19.25
C ILE A 74 30.64 -12.99 -17.74
N PHE A 75 29.72 -13.82 -17.24
CA PHE A 75 29.38 -13.89 -15.82
C PHE A 75 30.40 -14.60 -14.91
N ASP A 76 31.55 -15.05 -15.41
CA ASP A 76 32.49 -15.82 -14.57
C ASP A 76 33.04 -15.00 -13.38
N ASN A 77 33.21 -13.69 -13.54
CA ASN A 77 33.71 -12.83 -12.45
C ASN A 77 32.68 -12.62 -11.36
N PHE A 78 31.38 -12.61 -11.68
CA PHE A 78 30.31 -12.51 -10.67
C PHE A 78 30.43 -13.62 -9.63
N PHE A 79 30.66 -14.86 -10.06
CA PHE A 79 30.79 -16.01 -9.16
C PHE A 79 32.01 -15.92 -8.23
N GLY A 80 33.04 -15.15 -8.61
CA GLY A 80 34.26 -14.98 -7.81
C GLY A 80 34.23 -13.80 -6.84
N LYS A 81 33.31 -12.84 -7.00
CA LYS A 81 33.25 -11.60 -6.20
C LYS A 81 32.62 -11.80 -4.82
N VAL A 82 31.77 -12.83 -4.67
CA VAL A 82 31.09 -13.18 -3.40
C VAL A 82 31.48 -14.57 -2.93
N ASN A 83 31.54 -14.76 -1.61
CA ASN A 83 31.86 -16.03 -0.96
C ASN A 83 31.39 -16.02 0.50
N GLU A 84 31.64 -17.10 1.24
CA GLU A 84 31.24 -17.23 2.66
C GLU A 84 31.76 -16.09 3.56
N SER A 85 32.95 -15.56 3.30
CA SER A 85 33.55 -14.45 4.04
C SER A 85 33.11 -13.06 3.54
N ASN A 86 32.61 -12.99 2.30
CA ASN A 86 32.17 -11.76 1.66
C ASN A 86 30.83 -12.00 0.96
N GLN A 87 29.78 -12.09 1.78
CA GLN A 87 28.48 -12.60 1.35
C GLN A 87 27.72 -11.63 0.45
N ASN A 88 27.95 -10.32 0.55
CA ASN A 88 27.27 -9.33 -0.27
C ASN A 88 28.25 -8.28 -0.77
N VAL A 89 28.17 -7.93 -2.05
CA VAL A 89 29.03 -6.91 -2.67
C VAL A 89 28.19 -5.99 -3.55
N THR A 90 28.22 -4.69 -3.25
CA THR A 90 27.75 -3.67 -4.19
C THR A 90 28.76 -3.54 -5.33
N LEU A 91 28.28 -3.64 -6.55
CA LEU A 91 29.11 -3.55 -7.75
C LEU A 91 29.28 -2.10 -8.19
N ASN A 92 30.50 -1.76 -8.60
CA ASN A 92 30.76 -0.51 -9.29
C ASN A 92 30.57 -0.71 -10.80
N PRO A 93 29.64 -0.01 -11.47
CA PRO A 93 29.40 -0.16 -12.92
C PRO A 93 30.61 0.22 -13.79
N ASN A 94 31.61 0.90 -13.21
CA ASN A 94 32.85 1.27 -13.88
C ASN A 94 34.01 0.29 -13.61
N ASP A 95 33.84 -0.73 -12.75
CA ASP A 95 34.86 -1.75 -12.52
C ASP A 95 35.00 -2.63 -13.77
N SER A 96 36.22 -2.68 -14.32
CA SER A 96 36.53 -3.44 -15.53
C SER A 96 36.26 -4.93 -15.40
N ASP A 97 36.25 -5.47 -14.17
CA ASP A 97 36.00 -6.88 -13.90
C ASP A 97 34.52 -7.26 -14.01
N VAL A 98 33.60 -6.30 -13.95
CA VAL A 98 32.14 -6.58 -13.86
C VAL A 98 31.29 -5.71 -14.78
N LYS A 99 31.92 -4.79 -15.53
CA LYS A 99 31.23 -3.81 -16.37
C LYS A 99 30.46 -4.45 -17.52
N GLU A 100 30.98 -5.50 -18.13
CA GLU A 100 30.31 -6.15 -19.26
C GLU A 100 29.06 -6.91 -18.79
N GLU A 101 29.16 -7.61 -17.67
CA GLU A 101 28.08 -8.32 -17.00
C GLU A 101 26.93 -7.37 -16.60
N ILE A 102 27.27 -6.25 -15.96
CA ILE A 102 26.28 -5.22 -15.58
C ILE A 102 25.62 -4.65 -16.83
N LYS A 103 26.38 -4.39 -17.89
CA LYS A 103 25.87 -3.87 -19.16
C LYS A 103 24.89 -4.85 -19.82
N ASP A 104 25.16 -6.14 -19.80
CA ASP A 104 24.29 -7.14 -20.41
C ASP A 104 22.95 -7.23 -19.66
N ILE A 105 22.97 -7.22 -18.32
CA ILE A 105 21.73 -7.20 -17.53
C ILE A 105 20.96 -5.89 -17.74
N THR A 106 21.67 -4.76 -17.76
CA THR A 106 21.08 -3.43 -18.04
C THR A 106 20.43 -3.43 -19.42
N THR A 107 21.08 -4.03 -20.43
CA THR A 107 20.56 -4.12 -21.81
C THR A 107 19.33 -5.02 -21.90
N LEU A 108 19.35 -6.16 -21.22
CA LEU A 108 18.19 -7.06 -21.12
C LEU A 108 16.97 -6.30 -20.59
N PHE A 109 17.14 -5.58 -19.48
CA PHE A 109 16.06 -4.80 -18.90
C PHE A 109 15.66 -3.59 -19.76
N GLN A 110 16.62 -2.86 -20.36
CA GLN A 110 16.33 -1.74 -21.26
C GLN A 110 15.42 -2.16 -22.41
N ASN A 111 15.70 -3.31 -23.02
CA ASN A 111 14.90 -3.84 -24.12
C ASN A 111 13.46 -4.13 -23.68
N TYR A 112 13.30 -4.70 -22.49
CA TYR A 112 11.98 -4.93 -21.90
C TYR A 112 11.25 -3.61 -21.58
N LEU A 113 11.92 -2.69 -20.88
CA LEU A 113 11.35 -1.40 -20.54
C LEU A 113 10.91 -0.64 -21.78
N ASN A 114 11.71 -0.63 -22.86
CA ASN A 114 11.35 0.00 -24.12
C ASN A 114 10.03 -0.54 -24.70
N GLN A 115 9.80 -1.85 -24.63
CA GLN A 115 8.54 -2.45 -25.10
C GLN A 115 7.35 -2.00 -24.25
N VAL A 116 7.50 -1.99 -22.92
CA VAL A 116 6.47 -1.51 -22.00
C VAL A 116 6.19 -0.02 -22.23
N ASN A 117 7.22 0.78 -22.40
CA ASN A 117 7.13 2.22 -22.62
C ASN A 117 6.38 2.54 -23.92
N ILE A 118 6.60 1.75 -24.98
CA ILE A 118 5.85 1.84 -26.24
C ILE A 118 4.37 1.49 -26.04
N GLN A 119 4.07 0.43 -25.30
CA GLN A 119 2.70 -0.01 -25.02
C GLN A 119 1.92 1.11 -24.31
N ILE A 120 2.47 1.64 -23.21
CA ILE A 120 1.82 2.70 -22.43
C ILE A 120 1.69 3.97 -23.29
N ALA A 121 2.70 4.33 -24.08
CA ALA A 121 2.61 5.47 -24.99
C ALA A 121 1.46 5.33 -26.00
N GLN A 122 1.15 4.11 -26.46
CA GLN A 122 0.02 3.85 -27.36
C GLN A 122 -1.32 3.98 -26.64
N ASP A 123 -1.44 3.47 -25.41
CA ASP A 123 -2.66 3.54 -24.60
C ASP A 123 -3.03 4.99 -24.26
N TYR A 124 -2.01 5.86 -24.14
CA TYR A 124 -2.14 7.30 -23.92
C TYR A 124 -1.64 8.13 -25.12
N SER A 125 -1.93 7.67 -26.34
CA SER A 125 -1.42 8.27 -27.60
C SER A 125 -1.81 9.73 -27.84
N ASN A 126 -2.87 10.21 -27.20
CA ASN A 126 -3.25 11.63 -27.21
C ASN A 126 -2.28 12.53 -26.42
N VAL A 127 -1.49 11.95 -25.52
CA VAL A 127 -0.48 12.64 -24.70
C VAL A 127 0.93 12.36 -25.25
N TYR A 128 1.23 11.10 -25.57
CA TYR A 128 2.56 10.67 -26.02
C TYR A 128 2.65 10.54 -27.55
N VAL A 129 2.64 11.69 -28.23
CA VAL A 129 2.73 11.72 -29.71
C VAL A 129 4.16 11.46 -30.21
N SER A 130 5.16 11.94 -29.45
CA SER A 130 6.59 11.83 -29.81
C SER A 130 7.50 11.72 -28.59
N SER A 131 6.93 11.35 -27.46
CA SER A 131 7.62 11.14 -26.18
C SER A 131 7.20 9.79 -25.60
N TYR A 132 7.84 9.39 -24.52
CA TYR A 132 7.50 8.19 -23.79
C TYR A 132 7.21 8.51 -22.32
N PRO A 133 6.33 7.76 -21.65
CA PRO A 133 5.94 8.00 -20.26
C PRO A 133 7.06 7.80 -19.26
N VAL A 134 8.02 6.91 -19.54
CA VAL A 134 9.07 6.53 -18.58
C VAL A 134 10.43 6.95 -19.05
N ASN A 135 11.17 7.59 -18.15
CA ASN A 135 12.57 7.92 -18.31
C ASN A 135 13.41 7.21 -17.25
N TRP A 136 14.34 6.36 -17.67
CA TRP A 136 15.21 5.60 -16.76
C TRP A 136 16.45 6.42 -16.41
N ASN A 137 16.67 6.64 -15.11
CA ASN A 137 17.84 7.34 -14.57
C ASN A 137 18.99 6.38 -14.23
N HIS A 138 19.81 6.05 -15.23
CA HIS A 138 20.95 5.15 -15.07
C HIS A 138 21.99 5.60 -14.02
N ASP A 139 22.13 6.91 -13.78
CA ASP A 139 23.14 7.44 -12.85
C ASP A 139 22.86 7.09 -11.38
N GLN A 140 21.63 6.68 -11.07
CA GLN A 140 21.19 6.29 -9.73
C GLN A 140 21.03 4.78 -9.57
N ASP A 141 21.23 4.00 -10.64
CA ASP A 141 21.11 2.55 -10.56
C ASP A 141 22.18 1.97 -9.63
N SER A 142 21.83 0.89 -8.94
CA SER A 142 22.78 0.12 -8.15
C SER A 142 22.61 -1.36 -8.38
N SER A 143 23.74 -2.05 -8.46
CA SER A 143 23.78 -3.50 -8.59
C SER A 143 24.51 -4.09 -7.40
N SER A 144 24.04 -5.23 -6.92
CA SER A 144 24.77 -5.99 -5.91
C SER A 144 24.67 -7.49 -6.17
N LEU A 145 25.70 -8.20 -5.70
CA LEU A 145 25.76 -9.65 -5.68
C LEU A 145 25.58 -10.16 -4.26
N GLY A 146 24.85 -11.24 -4.13
CA GLY A 146 24.77 -12.04 -2.91
C GLY A 146 25.30 -13.46 -3.13
N TYR A 147 25.97 -13.97 -2.11
CA TYR A 147 26.51 -15.32 -2.07
C TYR A 147 25.38 -16.34 -1.91
N ILE A 148 25.40 -17.37 -2.76
CA ILE A 148 24.56 -18.56 -2.60
C ILE A 148 25.47 -19.70 -2.14
N ASP A 149 25.22 -20.22 -0.93
CA ASP A 149 26.02 -21.32 -0.37
C ASP A 149 25.53 -22.66 -0.91
N LEU A 150 26.11 -23.05 -2.04
CA LEU A 150 25.82 -24.33 -2.71
C LEU A 150 26.15 -25.54 -1.83
N SER A 151 27.11 -25.43 -0.91
CA SER A 151 27.50 -26.54 -0.02
C SER A 151 26.44 -26.77 1.04
N GLN A 152 25.92 -25.69 1.64
CA GLN A 152 24.80 -25.75 2.59
C GLN A 152 23.51 -26.21 1.89
N LEU A 153 23.23 -25.69 0.69
CA LEU A 153 22.09 -26.14 -0.11
C LEU A 153 22.16 -27.63 -0.44
N SER A 154 23.34 -28.15 -0.79
CA SER A 154 23.56 -29.58 -1.06
C SER A 154 23.46 -30.43 0.22
N SER A 155 23.94 -29.91 1.35
CA SER A 155 23.80 -30.59 2.65
C SER A 155 22.33 -30.71 3.06
N LEU A 156 21.54 -29.67 2.80
CA LEU A 156 20.10 -29.71 2.98
C LEU A 156 19.44 -30.60 1.93
N ASN A 157 19.86 -30.58 0.67
CA ASN A 157 19.22 -31.30 -0.44
C ASN A 157 20.22 -32.21 -1.17
N PRO A 158 20.57 -33.38 -0.60
CA PRO A 158 21.66 -34.24 -1.12
C PRO A 158 21.37 -34.85 -2.50
N SER A 159 20.12 -34.80 -2.96
CA SER A 159 19.70 -35.25 -4.28
C SER A 159 20.24 -34.40 -5.43
N VAL A 160 20.65 -33.17 -5.16
CA VAL A 160 21.11 -32.22 -6.18
C VAL A 160 22.63 -32.15 -6.18
N ASP A 161 23.24 -32.60 -7.28
CA ASP A 161 24.69 -32.56 -7.47
C ASP A 161 25.18 -31.12 -7.76
N ILE A 162 26.13 -30.63 -6.96
CA ILE A 162 26.72 -29.30 -7.12
C ILE A 162 28.02 -29.29 -7.94
N THR A 163 28.46 -30.42 -8.49
CA THR A 163 29.71 -30.50 -9.24
C THR A 163 29.69 -29.52 -10.43
N GLY A 164 30.59 -28.54 -10.40
CA GLY A 164 30.70 -27.51 -11.43
C GLY A 164 29.56 -26.48 -11.46
N LEU A 165 28.62 -26.54 -10.52
CA LEU A 165 27.54 -25.56 -10.39
C LEU A 165 28.12 -24.24 -9.86
N LYS A 166 27.71 -23.14 -10.47
CA LYS A 166 28.01 -21.78 -10.03
C LYS A 166 26.71 -21.01 -9.94
N ALA A 167 26.49 -20.29 -8.84
CA ALA A 167 25.31 -19.45 -8.68
C ALA A 167 25.59 -18.27 -7.76
N VAL A 168 24.95 -17.15 -8.06
CA VAL A 168 24.92 -15.94 -7.22
C VAL A 168 23.54 -15.31 -7.32
N SER A 169 23.11 -14.64 -6.25
CA SER A 169 21.97 -13.73 -6.34
C SER A 169 22.46 -12.39 -6.88
N TYR A 170 21.66 -11.76 -7.73
CA TYR A 170 21.95 -10.45 -8.30
C TYR A 170 20.75 -9.54 -8.09
N GLN A 171 20.97 -8.45 -7.37
CA GLN A 171 19.99 -7.41 -7.12
C GLN A 171 20.31 -6.21 -8.00
N PHE A 172 19.30 -5.71 -8.71
CA PHE A 172 19.38 -4.54 -9.57
C PHE A 172 18.31 -3.54 -9.18
N ASN A 173 18.72 -2.46 -8.52
CA ASN A 173 17.83 -1.38 -8.12
C ASN A 173 17.89 -0.30 -9.19
N ILE A 174 16.77 -0.08 -9.86
CA ILE A 174 16.63 0.98 -10.86
C ILE A 174 15.96 2.21 -10.26
N HIS A 175 16.27 3.37 -10.81
CA HIS A 175 15.54 4.60 -10.55
C HIS A 175 14.95 5.15 -11.84
N TYR A 176 13.66 5.48 -11.84
CA TYR A 176 12.98 5.95 -13.04
C TYR A 176 11.96 7.03 -12.71
N ASN A 177 11.78 7.93 -13.67
CA ASN A 177 10.75 8.94 -13.61
C ASN A 177 9.61 8.55 -14.54
N ILE A 178 8.39 8.69 -14.05
CA ILE A 178 7.19 8.65 -14.88
C ILE A 178 6.78 10.10 -15.10
N GLU A 179 6.54 10.46 -16.35
CA GLU A 179 6.13 11.80 -16.75
C GLU A 179 4.76 11.71 -17.42
N TYR A 180 3.80 12.50 -16.96
CA TYR A 180 2.50 12.67 -17.63
C TYR A 180 2.21 14.17 -17.77
N LYS A 181 2.16 14.66 -19.01
CA LYS A 181 2.04 16.10 -19.32
C LYS A 181 3.14 16.94 -18.63
N LYS A 182 2.80 17.68 -17.57
CA LYS A 182 3.72 18.58 -16.83
C LYS A 182 4.08 18.06 -15.44
N ILE A 183 3.56 16.90 -15.04
CA ILE A 183 3.82 16.31 -13.72
C ILE A 183 4.75 15.10 -13.88
N SER A 184 5.61 14.90 -12.89
CA SER A 184 6.49 13.74 -12.81
C SER A 184 6.48 13.11 -11.43
N SER A 185 6.71 11.80 -11.40
CA SER A 185 6.92 11.02 -10.18
C SER A 185 8.26 10.32 -10.28
N SER A 186 9.07 10.42 -9.23
CA SER A 186 10.30 9.66 -9.12
C SER A 186 10.03 8.36 -8.38
N ASN A 187 10.49 7.25 -8.95
CA ASN A 187 10.21 5.90 -8.49
C ASN A 187 11.49 5.07 -8.49
N ASN A 188 11.47 4.02 -7.69
CA ASN A 188 12.50 3.00 -7.66
C ASN A 188 11.86 1.61 -7.79
N PHE A 189 12.62 0.66 -8.32
CA PHE A 189 12.21 -0.74 -8.34
C PHE A 189 13.43 -1.66 -8.19
N THR A 190 13.27 -2.70 -7.39
CA THR A 190 14.30 -3.70 -7.11
C THR A 190 14.01 -4.99 -7.87
N PHE A 191 14.87 -5.33 -8.82
CA PHE A 191 14.89 -6.62 -9.48
C PHE A 191 15.83 -7.59 -8.76
N ASN A 192 15.36 -8.81 -8.46
CA ASN A 192 16.19 -9.86 -7.87
C ASN A 192 16.23 -11.06 -8.82
N PHE A 193 17.44 -11.44 -9.23
CA PHE A 193 17.70 -12.56 -10.13
C PHE A 193 18.64 -13.56 -9.46
N ILE A 194 18.63 -14.79 -9.95
CA ILE A 194 19.69 -15.76 -9.71
C ILE A 194 20.46 -15.94 -11.02
N ILE A 195 21.77 -15.72 -11.01
CA ILE A 195 22.61 -16.00 -12.17
C ILE A 195 23.26 -17.35 -11.93
N SER A 196 23.09 -18.29 -12.87
CA SER A 196 23.63 -19.65 -12.74
C SER A 196 23.99 -20.26 -14.09
N ASN A 197 24.99 -21.13 -14.09
CA ASN A 197 25.35 -21.92 -15.27
C ASN A 197 24.48 -23.17 -15.47
N ASP A 198 23.62 -23.49 -14.50
CA ASP A 198 22.64 -24.58 -14.59
C ASP A 198 21.33 -24.17 -13.89
N PRO A 199 20.42 -23.49 -14.61
CA PRO A 199 19.13 -23.09 -14.06
C PRO A 199 18.26 -24.28 -13.60
N GLN A 200 18.42 -25.46 -14.20
CA GLN A 200 17.61 -26.63 -13.85
C GLN A 200 17.95 -27.11 -12.43
N LYS A 201 19.24 -27.17 -12.09
CA LYS A 201 19.68 -27.50 -10.73
C LYS A 201 19.25 -26.45 -9.71
N ILE A 202 19.28 -25.17 -10.05
CA ILE A 202 18.80 -24.10 -9.17
C ILE A 202 17.30 -24.22 -8.90
N ASN A 203 16.49 -24.44 -9.94
CA ASN A 203 15.06 -24.67 -9.79
C ASN A 203 14.78 -25.93 -8.96
N GLN A 204 15.60 -26.97 -9.09
CA GLN A 204 15.51 -28.18 -8.26
C GLN A 204 15.81 -27.86 -6.78
N PHE A 205 16.87 -27.10 -6.48
CA PHE A 205 17.16 -26.65 -5.12
C PHE A 205 16.01 -25.82 -4.52
N GLN A 206 15.45 -24.88 -5.27
CA GLN A 206 14.29 -24.10 -4.83
C GLN A 206 13.10 -25.01 -4.51
N THR A 207 12.79 -25.95 -5.41
CA THR A 207 11.67 -26.89 -5.26
C THR A 207 11.83 -27.79 -4.04
N GLU A 208 13.00 -28.41 -3.87
CA GLU A 208 13.28 -29.31 -2.74
C GLU A 208 13.31 -28.55 -1.41
N SER A 209 13.87 -27.34 -1.39
CA SER A 209 13.89 -26.48 -0.19
C SER A 209 12.50 -25.98 0.18
N MET A 210 11.68 -25.59 -0.80
CA MET A 210 10.27 -25.25 -0.57
C MET A 210 9.49 -26.44 -0.02
N ALA A 211 9.69 -27.64 -0.56
CA ALA A 211 8.97 -28.82 -0.11
C ALA A 211 9.15 -29.07 1.39
N LYS A 212 10.35 -28.79 1.92
CA LYS A 212 10.67 -28.91 3.36
C LYS A 212 9.96 -27.91 4.27
N LEU A 213 9.75 -26.67 3.81
CA LEU A 213 9.05 -25.64 4.61
C LEU A 213 7.54 -25.63 4.36
N SER A 214 7.11 -26.07 3.18
CA SER A 214 5.73 -25.87 2.72
C SER A 214 4.69 -26.53 3.63
N GLY A 215 4.99 -27.72 4.16
CA GLY A 215 4.10 -28.39 5.12
C GLY A 215 3.82 -27.54 6.35
N ASP A 216 4.87 -27.01 6.99
CA ASP A 216 4.74 -26.23 8.23
C ASP A 216 4.18 -24.84 7.99
N ILE A 217 4.51 -24.21 6.85
CA ILE A 217 3.86 -22.96 6.45
C ILE A 217 2.36 -23.19 6.21
N ILE A 218 1.99 -24.28 5.53
CA ILE A 218 0.57 -24.63 5.34
C ILE A 218 -0.09 -24.87 6.70
N ASN A 219 0.53 -25.64 7.59
CA ASN A 219 -0.02 -25.92 8.92
C ASN A 219 -0.27 -24.64 9.72
N TYR A 220 0.71 -23.74 9.78
CA TYR A 220 0.58 -22.43 10.44
C TYR A 220 -0.65 -21.64 9.98
N PHE A 221 -0.91 -21.61 8.67
CA PHE A 221 -2.04 -20.87 8.10
C PHE A 221 -3.33 -21.69 8.01
N SER A 222 -3.29 -23.00 8.23
CA SER A 222 -4.47 -23.87 8.20
C SER A 222 -5.23 -23.88 9.52
N ASP A 223 -4.55 -23.50 10.61
CA ASP A 223 -5.07 -23.68 11.96
C ASP A 223 -6.20 -22.71 12.34
N GLU A 224 -6.33 -21.53 11.71
CA GLU A 224 -7.50 -20.62 11.85
C GLU A 224 -7.32 -19.32 11.04
N ASP A 225 -8.43 -18.71 10.62
CA ASP A 225 -8.44 -17.36 10.04
C ASP A 225 -7.83 -16.31 10.98
N ILE A 226 -7.25 -15.25 10.41
CA ILE A 226 -6.69 -14.15 11.19
C ILE A 226 -7.80 -13.16 11.52
N ILE A 227 -8.37 -13.27 12.73
CA ILE A 227 -9.39 -12.32 13.21
C ILE A 227 -8.74 -11.30 14.16
N ILE A 228 -8.60 -10.07 13.67
CA ILE A 228 -7.70 -9.06 14.27
C ILE A 228 -8.09 -8.61 15.69
N ASP A 229 -9.37 -8.74 16.05
CA ASP A 229 -9.89 -8.39 17.39
C ASP A 229 -9.98 -9.58 18.36
N LYS A 230 -9.65 -10.79 17.90
CA LYS A 230 -9.70 -12.01 18.72
C LYS A 230 -8.32 -12.55 19.09
N LYS A 231 -7.30 -12.23 18.30
CA LYS A 231 -5.93 -12.74 18.49
C LYS A 231 -5.01 -11.63 19.02
N LEU A 232 -4.39 -11.88 20.17
CA LEU A 232 -3.53 -10.89 20.87
C LEU A 232 -2.38 -10.36 20.00
N ALA A 233 -1.78 -11.20 19.16
CA ALA A 233 -0.70 -10.80 18.25
C ALA A 233 -1.13 -9.70 17.26
N TYR A 234 -2.41 -9.66 16.89
CA TYR A 234 -3.00 -8.75 15.91
C TYR A 234 -3.74 -7.56 16.56
N GLN A 235 -3.78 -7.49 17.89
CA GLN A 235 -4.51 -6.46 18.64
C GLN A 235 -4.14 -5.05 18.18
N LYS A 236 -2.86 -4.79 17.84
CA LYS A 236 -2.42 -3.49 17.33
C LYS A 236 -3.09 -3.07 16.03
N LEU A 237 -3.47 -4.00 15.16
CA LEU A 237 -4.22 -3.68 13.94
C LEU A 237 -5.63 -3.22 14.30
N TYR A 238 -6.29 -3.93 15.23
CA TYR A 238 -7.60 -3.54 15.73
C TYR A 238 -7.57 -2.20 16.49
N ASP A 239 -6.59 -2.02 17.37
CA ASP A 239 -6.38 -0.82 18.18
C ASP A 239 -5.98 0.41 17.36
N ASN A 240 -5.59 0.26 16.10
CA ASN A 240 -5.37 1.39 15.18
C ASN A 240 -6.44 1.43 14.06
N PHE A 241 -7.39 0.50 14.08
CA PHE A 241 -8.36 0.26 13.03
C PHE A 241 -7.73 0.18 11.62
N ASP A 242 -6.59 -0.52 11.53
CA ASP A 242 -5.83 -0.77 10.31
C ASP A 242 -6.51 -1.89 9.50
N ILE A 243 -7.50 -1.51 8.69
CA ILE A 243 -8.41 -2.45 8.00
C ILE A 243 -8.43 -2.30 6.47
N ASN A 244 -7.66 -1.36 5.91
CA ASN A 244 -7.53 -1.18 4.46
C ASN A 244 -6.12 -1.58 4.01
N TYR A 245 -6.03 -2.71 3.34
CA TYR A 245 -4.76 -3.30 2.90
C TYR A 245 -4.39 -2.98 1.45
N THR A 246 -5.19 -2.17 0.74
CA THR A 246 -4.99 -1.91 -0.69
C THR A 246 -3.81 -1.00 -1.02
N THR A 247 -3.45 -0.08 -0.11
CA THR A 247 -2.32 0.84 -0.31
C THR A 247 -1.04 0.29 0.33
N SER A 248 -1.15 -0.27 1.53
CA SER A 248 -0.05 -0.93 2.22
C SER A 248 -0.61 -1.86 3.30
N HIS A 249 0.06 -2.99 3.51
CA HIS A 249 -0.25 -3.94 4.58
C HIS A 249 1.01 -4.35 5.36
N ILE A 250 2.00 -3.46 5.44
CA ILE A 250 3.29 -3.74 6.08
C ILE A 250 3.17 -4.09 7.57
N ASN A 251 2.23 -3.48 8.29
CA ASN A 251 1.98 -3.78 9.70
C ASN A 251 1.48 -5.22 9.88
N LEU A 252 0.55 -5.64 9.03
CA LEU A 252 0.06 -7.01 8.99
C LEU A 252 1.18 -7.98 8.61
N ASP A 253 1.94 -7.68 7.55
CA ASP A 253 3.07 -8.50 7.09
C ASP A 253 4.10 -8.72 8.20
N ASN A 254 4.48 -7.67 8.92
CA ASN A 254 5.47 -7.75 10.00
C ASN A 254 5.00 -8.64 11.15
N ILE A 255 3.70 -8.56 11.51
CA ILE A 255 3.10 -9.43 12.54
C ILE A 255 3.11 -10.87 12.05
N VAL A 256 2.59 -11.13 10.84
CA VAL A 256 2.51 -12.47 10.25
C VAL A 256 3.89 -13.10 10.10
N GLN A 257 4.88 -12.34 9.63
CA GLN A 257 6.26 -12.81 9.52
C GLN A 257 6.83 -13.18 10.90
N SER A 258 6.61 -12.35 11.92
CA SER A 258 7.13 -12.61 13.27
C SER A 258 6.52 -13.89 13.88
N GLU A 259 5.20 -14.04 13.76
CA GLU A 259 4.48 -15.22 14.24
C GLU A 259 4.89 -16.48 13.47
N LEU A 260 5.03 -16.39 12.14
CA LEU A 260 5.50 -17.50 11.30
C LEU A 260 6.94 -17.91 11.66
N ILE A 261 7.84 -16.95 11.87
CA ILE A 261 9.22 -17.23 12.32
C ILE A 261 9.20 -17.96 13.66
N SER A 262 8.38 -17.51 14.60
CA SER A 262 8.27 -18.16 15.92
C SER A 262 7.73 -19.59 15.79
N PHE A 263 6.73 -19.80 14.93
CA PHE A 263 6.17 -21.12 14.67
C PHE A 263 7.21 -22.07 14.05
N LEU A 264 7.85 -21.67 12.95
CA LEU A 264 8.83 -22.50 12.25
C LEU A 264 10.06 -22.83 13.12
N ASN A 265 10.51 -21.90 13.95
CA ASN A 265 11.62 -22.15 14.89
C ASN A 265 11.24 -23.07 16.06
N SER A 266 9.94 -23.30 16.29
CA SER A 266 9.48 -24.23 17.33
C SER A 266 9.53 -25.70 16.88
N ASP A 267 9.62 -25.95 15.57
CA ASP A 267 9.73 -27.30 15.01
C ASP A 267 11.20 -27.77 15.01
N PRO A 268 11.56 -28.80 15.80
CA PRO A 268 12.92 -29.33 15.82
C PRO A 268 13.36 -29.92 14.48
N GLU A 269 12.44 -30.41 13.63
CA GLU A 269 12.76 -30.95 12.30
C GLU A 269 13.24 -29.86 11.33
N LEU A 270 12.88 -28.60 11.59
CA LEU A 270 13.29 -27.46 10.77
C LEU A 270 14.59 -26.79 11.24
N THR A 271 15.22 -27.26 12.33
CA THR A 271 16.40 -26.61 12.93
C THR A 271 17.51 -26.32 11.90
N ASP A 272 17.88 -27.32 11.10
CA ASP A 272 19.00 -27.20 10.14
C ASP A 272 18.67 -26.24 9.00
N ILE A 273 17.44 -26.25 8.49
CA ILE A 273 17.02 -25.35 7.42
C ILE A 273 16.84 -23.92 7.93
N MET A 274 16.29 -23.74 9.13
CA MET A 274 16.06 -22.42 9.73
C MET A 274 17.36 -21.68 10.07
N GLN A 275 18.45 -22.39 10.37
CA GLN A 275 19.79 -21.79 10.50
C GLN A 275 20.29 -21.12 9.22
N GLN A 276 19.75 -21.52 8.07
CA GLN A 276 20.12 -21.00 6.75
C GLN A 276 19.06 -20.01 6.20
N VAL A 277 17.95 -19.80 6.91
CA VAL A 277 16.87 -18.92 6.46
C VAL A 277 17.21 -17.45 6.71
N THR A 278 17.02 -16.64 5.67
CA THR A 278 17.05 -15.17 5.72
C THR A 278 15.78 -14.62 5.09
N TRP A 279 15.40 -13.40 5.49
CA TRP A 279 14.17 -12.75 5.06
C TRP A 279 14.50 -11.54 4.19
N ASN A 280 13.86 -11.43 3.02
CA ASN A 280 14.07 -10.34 2.07
C ASN A 280 13.16 -9.16 2.43
N ASP A 281 13.72 -8.08 2.95
CA ASP A 281 12.95 -6.92 3.42
C ASP A 281 12.22 -6.16 2.29
N ASP A 282 12.68 -6.28 1.05
CA ASP A 282 12.05 -5.64 -0.12
C ASP A 282 10.80 -6.37 -0.61
N LYS A 283 10.45 -7.51 0.00
CA LYS A 283 9.27 -8.31 -0.35
C LYS A 283 8.27 -8.35 0.80
N SER A 284 6.99 -8.46 0.44
CA SER A 284 5.91 -8.76 1.37
C SER A 284 5.76 -10.27 1.56
N ILE A 285 5.43 -10.72 2.76
CA ILE A 285 5.10 -12.13 3.02
C ILE A 285 3.68 -12.46 2.54
N LEU A 286 2.75 -11.50 2.63
CA LEU A 286 1.40 -11.65 2.07
C LEU A 286 1.26 -10.88 0.75
N THR A 287 0.55 -11.48 -0.19
CA THR A 287 0.19 -10.87 -1.49
C THR A 287 -1.30 -10.65 -1.52
N LEU A 288 -1.76 -9.40 -1.58
CA LEU A 288 -3.18 -9.09 -1.57
C LEU A 288 -3.88 -9.66 -2.81
N LEU A 289 -4.98 -10.38 -2.60
CA LEU A 289 -5.85 -10.90 -3.66
C LEU A 289 -7.15 -10.10 -3.75
N SER A 290 -7.73 -9.79 -2.60
CA SER A 290 -8.95 -9.00 -2.51
C SER A 290 -8.99 -8.24 -1.19
N SER A 291 -9.64 -7.08 -1.20
CA SER A 291 -9.96 -6.32 0.00
C SER A 291 -11.44 -5.94 -0.01
N ALA A 292 -12.10 -6.00 1.14
CA ALA A 292 -13.46 -5.49 1.30
C ALA A 292 -13.46 -3.96 1.42
N ILE A 293 -12.43 -3.40 2.05
CA ILE A 293 -12.23 -1.97 2.21
C ILE A 293 -11.18 -1.49 1.23
N ASP A 294 -11.56 -0.56 0.37
CA ASP A 294 -10.69 0.11 -0.59
C ASP A 294 -11.13 1.57 -0.81
N GLN A 295 -10.49 2.27 -1.74
CA GLN A 295 -10.81 3.65 -2.09
C GLN A 295 -12.27 3.89 -2.55
N THR A 296 -13.01 2.85 -2.90
CA THR A 296 -14.41 2.91 -3.35
C THR A 296 -15.42 2.51 -2.27
N THR A 297 -14.98 1.72 -1.27
CA THR A 297 -15.85 1.21 -0.20
C THR A 297 -15.56 1.80 1.17
N ASN A 298 -14.47 2.55 1.34
CA ASN A 298 -14.12 3.22 2.60
C ASN A 298 -14.89 4.52 2.86
N GLY A 299 -15.71 4.99 1.91
CA GLY A 299 -16.57 6.17 2.05
C GLY A 299 -15.94 7.50 1.63
N ILE A 300 -14.74 7.47 1.06
CA ILE A 300 -14.12 8.63 0.39
C ILE A 300 -15.00 9.11 -0.76
N GLY A 301 -15.15 10.45 -0.89
CA GLY A 301 -15.59 11.08 -2.13
C GLY A 301 -17.02 10.72 -2.57
N VAL A 302 -17.82 10.13 -1.66
CA VAL A 302 -19.20 9.71 -1.96
C VAL A 302 -20.12 10.92 -1.91
N ALA A 303 -20.09 11.64 -3.03
CA ALA A 303 -20.49 13.02 -3.11
C ALA A 303 -21.96 13.29 -3.48
N ASP A 304 -22.93 12.78 -2.71
CA ASP A 304 -24.33 12.73 -3.19
C ASP A 304 -25.38 13.24 -2.20
N SER A 305 -26.36 13.99 -2.71
CA SER A 305 -27.58 14.49 -2.02
C SER A 305 -28.26 13.49 -1.07
N LYS A 306 -28.19 12.18 -1.36
CA LYS A 306 -28.73 11.10 -0.51
C LYS A 306 -27.88 10.78 0.72
N TYR A 307 -26.66 11.32 0.81
CA TYR A 307 -25.68 11.09 1.88
C TYR A 307 -25.46 12.33 2.76
N SER A 308 -26.28 13.36 2.56
CA SER A 308 -26.33 14.55 3.42
C SER A 308 -26.50 14.17 4.87
N SER A 309 -25.93 14.98 5.76
CA SER A 309 -26.21 14.81 7.17
C SER A 309 -27.65 15.14 7.54
N ASP A 310 -28.40 15.95 6.77
CA ASP A 310 -29.80 16.26 7.12
C ASP A 310 -30.70 15.01 7.12
N HIS A 311 -30.31 13.92 6.45
CA HIS A 311 -31.02 12.63 6.49
C HIS A 311 -30.93 11.91 7.84
N TRP A 312 -29.94 12.21 8.67
CA TRP A 312 -29.76 11.56 9.97
C TRP A 312 -29.69 12.54 11.15
N ALA A 313 -29.15 13.74 10.92
CA ALA A 313 -29.03 14.82 11.88
C ALA A 313 -30.23 15.79 11.86
N GLY A 314 -31.11 15.71 10.85
CA GLY A 314 -32.21 16.65 10.65
C GLY A 314 -31.77 17.99 10.01
N LYS A 315 -32.73 18.85 9.66
CA LYS A 315 -32.47 20.17 9.08
C LYS A 315 -32.20 21.25 10.13
N GLY A 316 -31.22 22.11 9.86
CA GLY A 316 -30.68 23.07 10.80
C GLY A 316 -29.91 22.39 11.92
N PHE A 317 -29.78 23.03 13.07
CA PHE A 317 -29.23 22.40 14.27
C PHE A 317 -30.33 21.70 15.08
N GLN A 318 -30.31 20.36 15.09
CA GLN A 318 -31.25 19.52 15.85
C GLN A 318 -30.46 18.63 16.85
N PRO A 319 -30.06 19.15 18.02
CA PRO A 319 -29.17 18.43 18.93
C PRO A 319 -29.73 17.08 19.42
N ASP A 320 -31.05 16.96 19.49
CA ASP A 320 -31.76 15.74 19.88
C ASP A 320 -31.72 14.66 18.78
N GLN A 321 -31.52 15.04 17.51
CA GLN A 321 -31.37 14.11 16.38
C GLN A 321 -29.92 13.69 16.17
N ILE A 322 -28.95 14.53 16.56
CA ILE A 322 -27.52 14.24 16.42
C ILE A 322 -27.11 13.18 17.46
N THR A 323 -27.39 11.92 17.17
CA THR A 323 -27.13 10.78 18.06
C THR A 323 -26.37 9.68 17.33
N PRO A 324 -25.50 8.91 18.03
CA PRO A 324 -24.84 7.75 17.43
C PRO A 324 -25.84 6.74 16.84
N GLU A 325 -27.00 6.60 17.49
CA GLU A 325 -28.08 5.68 17.11
C GLU A 325 -28.76 6.09 15.80
N ASN A 326 -28.78 7.38 15.45
CA ASN A 326 -29.26 7.86 14.16
C ASN A 326 -28.16 7.79 13.08
N PHE A 327 -26.93 8.17 13.44
CA PHE A 327 -25.81 8.19 12.49
C PHE A 327 -25.41 6.79 12.02
N LEU A 328 -25.22 5.83 12.94
CA LEU A 328 -24.61 4.54 12.61
C LEU A 328 -25.42 3.72 11.59
N PRO A 329 -26.76 3.57 11.73
CA PRO A 329 -27.57 2.86 10.73
C PRO A 329 -27.51 3.55 9.35
N PHE A 330 -27.57 4.88 9.33
CA PHE A 330 -27.41 5.66 8.10
C PHE A 330 -26.04 5.41 7.47
N TYR A 331 -24.96 5.49 8.24
CA TYR A 331 -23.60 5.27 7.75
C TYR A 331 -23.41 3.87 7.15
N LYS A 332 -23.94 2.83 7.80
CA LYS A 332 -23.92 1.46 7.25
C LYS A 332 -24.72 1.31 5.96
N GLN A 333 -25.85 2.02 5.83
CA GLN A 333 -26.64 2.03 4.60
C GLN A 333 -25.87 2.64 3.42
N ILE A 334 -25.05 3.65 3.69
CA ILE A 334 -24.15 4.27 2.69
C ILE A 334 -23.03 3.29 2.35
N LEU A 335 -22.37 2.75 3.36
CA LEU A 335 -21.22 1.85 3.22
C LEU A 335 -21.64 0.42 3.50
N LYS A 336 -22.34 -0.17 2.52
CA LYS A 336 -22.90 -1.52 2.60
C LYS A 336 -21.89 -2.61 2.96
N VAL A 337 -20.58 -2.36 2.79
CA VAL A 337 -19.52 -3.25 3.25
C VAL A 337 -19.60 -3.53 4.76
N PHE A 338 -20.16 -2.61 5.54
CA PHE A 338 -20.37 -2.77 6.98
C PHE A 338 -21.72 -3.41 7.36
N GLU A 339 -22.58 -3.74 6.38
CA GLU A 339 -23.82 -4.50 6.58
C GLU A 339 -23.54 -6.01 6.56
N ILE A 340 -22.81 -6.50 7.57
CA ILE A 340 -22.48 -7.93 7.66
C ILE A 340 -23.59 -8.76 8.32
N ILE A 341 -23.93 -9.87 7.67
CA ILE A 341 -24.90 -10.87 8.16
C ILE A 341 -24.19 -12.01 8.90
N SER A 342 -22.94 -12.29 8.53
CA SER A 342 -22.03 -13.23 9.18
C SER A 342 -21.52 -12.73 10.53
N ASP A 343 -20.88 -13.64 11.28
CA ASP A 343 -20.24 -13.32 12.56
C ASP A 343 -18.95 -12.49 12.41
N GLU A 344 -18.47 -12.31 11.17
CA GLU A 344 -17.26 -11.57 10.84
C GLU A 344 -17.36 -10.89 9.47
N LEU A 345 -16.64 -9.79 9.32
CA LEU A 345 -16.30 -9.18 8.04
C LEU A 345 -14.94 -9.71 7.61
N GLN A 346 -14.89 -10.41 6.47
CA GLN A 346 -13.63 -10.68 5.79
C GLN A 346 -13.08 -9.36 5.25
N LEU A 347 -11.98 -8.88 5.82
CA LEU A 347 -11.32 -7.64 5.43
C LEU A 347 -10.51 -7.84 4.15
N ALA A 348 -9.76 -8.93 4.06
CA ALA A 348 -8.96 -9.25 2.88
C ALA A 348 -8.64 -10.73 2.73
N SER A 349 -8.23 -11.11 1.53
CA SER A 349 -7.61 -12.40 1.24
C SER A 349 -6.23 -12.22 0.62
N PHE A 350 -5.31 -13.11 0.95
CA PHE A 350 -3.92 -13.05 0.52
C PHE A 350 -3.39 -14.41 0.06
N ASN A 351 -2.36 -14.40 -0.77
CA ASN A 351 -1.45 -15.54 -0.94
C ASN A 351 -0.20 -15.36 -0.07
N VAL A 352 0.44 -16.47 0.30
CA VAL A 352 1.74 -16.46 0.98
C VAL A 352 2.87 -16.46 -0.04
N ASN A 353 3.68 -15.39 -0.05
CA ASN A 353 4.78 -15.19 -0.97
C ASN A 353 6.08 -15.81 -0.45
N LEU A 354 6.60 -16.80 -1.17
CA LEU A 354 7.83 -17.48 -0.80
C LEU A 354 9.08 -16.67 -1.18
N ALA A 355 8.99 -15.70 -2.09
CA ALA A 355 10.13 -14.84 -2.44
C ALA A 355 10.59 -13.96 -1.27
N LYS A 356 9.82 -13.87 -0.18
CA LYS A 356 10.24 -13.28 1.09
C LYS A 356 11.35 -14.11 1.77
N ILE A 357 11.42 -15.41 1.51
CA ILE A 357 12.30 -16.36 2.20
C ILE A 357 13.48 -16.72 1.29
N SER A 358 14.70 -16.66 1.83
CA SER A 358 15.90 -17.20 1.17
C SER A 358 16.55 -18.25 2.06
N ILE A 359 17.01 -19.35 1.46
CA ILE A 359 17.73 -20.42 2.18
C ILE A 359 19.16 -20.45 1.66
N ALA A 360 20.14 -20.29 2.55
CA ALA A 360 21.56 -20.28 2.19
C ALA A 360 21.86 -19.29 1.05
N GLY A 361 21.21 -18.11 1.09
CA GLY A 361 21.32 -17.06 0.07
C GLY A 361 20.49 -17.28 -1.20
N LEU A 362 19.89 -18.45 -1.41
CA LEU A 362 19.00 -18.74 -2.54
C LEU A 362 17.57 -18.29 -2.22
N PRO A 363 17.01 -17.27 -2.90
CA PRO A 363 15.62 -16.89 -2.72
C PRO A 363 14.69 -18.00 -3.21
N LEU A 364 13.63 -18.28 -2.46
CA LEU A 364 12.57 -19.17 -2.91
C LEU A 364 11.69 -18.47 -3.95
N SER A 365 10.84 -19.23 -4.63
CA SER A 365 10.04 -18.74 -5.76
C SER A 365 8.57 -19.08 -5.59
N GLY A 366 7.72 -18.23 -6.16
CA GLY A 366 6.27 -18.44 -6.19
C GLY A 366 5.58 -18.26 -4.85
N ILE A 367 4.48 -18.99 -4.69
CA ILE A 367 3.58 -18.91 -3.54
C ILE A 367 3.39 -20.29 -2.93
N VAL A 368 3.00 -20.32 -1.66
CA VAL A 368 2.63 -21.58 -1.01
C VAL A 368 1.38 -22.16 -1.69
N SER A 369 1.41 -23.45 -1.97
CA SER A 369 0.27 -24.18 -2.54
C SER A 369 -0.08 -25.39 -1.69
N ASN A 370 -1.36 -25.60 -1.41
CA ASN A 370 -1.89 -26.80 -0.79
C ASN A 370 -2.66 -27.62 -1.84
N GLU A 371 -2.28 -28.89 -2.03
CA GLU A 371 -2.87 -29.79 -3.04
C GLU A 371 -2.93 -29.21 -4.47
N GLY A 372 -1.92 -28.42 -4.86
CA GLY A 372 -1.83 -27.80 -6.18
C GLY A 372 -2.70 -26.54 -6.35
N LYS A 373 -3.30 -26.02 -5.28
CA LYS A 373 -3.99 -24.72 -5.26
C LYS A 373 -3.21 -23.72 -4.41
N PRO A 374 -3.17 -22.43 -4.80
CA PRO A 374 -2.64 -21.37 -3.94
C PRO A 374 -3.26 -21.42 -2.53
N LEU A 375 -2.42 -21.33 -1.50
CA LEU A 375 -2.88 -21.20 -0.12
C LEU A 375 -3.40 -19.79 0.09
N THR A 376 -4.70 -19.68 0.37
CA THR A 376 -5.35 -18.40 0.67
C THR A 376 -5.40 -18.18 2.17
N VAL A 377 -4.86 -17.05 2.61
CA VAL A 377 -4.93 -16.56 4.00
C VAL A 377 -6.00 -15.48 4.08
N THR A 378 -6.95 -15.66 4.99
CA THR A 378 -8.03 -14.69 5.22
C THR A 378 -7.75 -13.86 6.45
N VAL A 379 -7.94 -12.55 6.33
CA VAL A 379 -7.90 -11.61 7.45
C VAL A 379 -9.29 -11.02 7.62
N GLY A 380 -9.81 -11.03 8.83
CA GLY A 380 -11.14 -10.56 9.18
C GLY A 380 -11.19 -9.79 10.49
N ILE A 381 -12.36 -9.25 10.76
CA ILE A 381 -12.73 -8.61 12.02
C ILE A 381 -14.09 -9.16 12.44
N SER A 382 -14.25 -9.51 13.71
CA SER A 382 -15.54 -10.00 14.20
C SER A 382 -16.59 -8.90 14.15
N LYS A 383 -17.85 -9.30 14.06
CA LYS A 383 -18.99 -8.38 14.04
C LYS A 383 -19.03 -7.47 15.26
N ASP A 384 -18.83 -8.02 16.45
CA ASP A 384 -18.79 -7.24 17.69
C ASP A 384 -17.62 -6.24 17.69
N GLY A 385 -16.45 -6.67 17.20
CA GLY A 385 -15.27 -5.82 17.08
C GLY A 385 -15.50 -4.64 16.14
N LEU A 386 -16.09 -4.92 14.97
CA LEU A 386 -16.45 -3.91 13.97
C LEU A 386 -17.53 -2.97 14.51
N ASP A 387 -18.60 -3.49 15.09
CA ASP A 387 -19.71 -2.70 15.63
C ASP A 387 -19.24 -1.76 16.74
N LYS A 388 -18.32 -2.21 17.61
CA LYS A 388 -17.69 -1.36 18.61
C LYS A 388 -16.95 -0.18 17.97
N LYS A 389 -16.09 -0.43 16.98
CA LYS A 389 -15.29 0.60 16.31
C LYS A 389 -16.16 1.60 15.55
N LEU A 390 -17.17 1.11 14.82
CA LEU A 390 -18.11 1.99 14.11
C LEU A 390 -18.98 2.82 15.06
N PHE A 391 -19.35 2.27 16.22
CA PHE A 391 -20.09 3.02 17.24
C PHE A 391 -19.23 4.08 17.93
N ASN A 392 -17.94 3.82 18.15
CA ASN A 392 -16.99 4.82 18.64
C ASN A 392 -16.82 5.96 17.63
N PHE A 393 -16.68 5.63 16.34
CA PHE A 393 -16.69 6.64 15.28
C PHE A 393 -18.00 7.46 15.27
N ALA A 394 -19.16 6.81 15.45
CA ALA A 394 -20.45 7.49 15.54
C ALA A 394 -20.53 8.49 16.72
N LYS A 395 -19.98 8.14 17.89
CA LYS A 395 -19.87 9.05 19.03
C LYS A 395 -18.97 10.25 18.72
N ILE A 396 -17.85 10.03 18.04
CA ILE A 396 -16.92 11.10 17.66
C ILE A 396 -17.61 12.06 16.68
N VAL A 397 -18.22 11.55 15.60
CA VAL A 397 -18.94 12.37 14.60
C VAL A 397 -20.06 13.19 15.23
N THR A 398 -20.89 12.57 16.07
CA THR A 398 -22.01 13.27 16.73
C THR A 398 -21.53 14.30 17.75
N SER A 399 -20.40 14.02 18.43
CA SER A 399 -19.77 14.99 19.33
C SER A 399 -19.15 16.16 18.56
N PHE A 400 -18.55 15.90 17.40
CA PHE A 400 -18.04 16.94 16.49
C PHE A 400 -19.17 17.88 16.06
N MET A 401 -20.29 17.32 15.60
CA MET A 401 -21.46 18.09 15.22
C MET A 401 -22.04 18.92 16.36
N LYS A 402 -22.11 18.37 17.58
CA LYS A 402 -22.60 19.10 18.75
C LYS A 402 -21.65 20.20 19.21
N ASN A 403 -20.34 19.93 19.24
CA ASN A 403 -19.32 20.86 19.71
C ASN A 403 -19.33 22.17 18.91
N TYR A 404 -19.43 22.04 17.59
CA TYR A 404 -19.45 23.15 16.64
C TYR A 404 -20.85 23.56 16.18
N HIS A 405 -21.91 23.13 16.88
CA HIS A 405 -23.30 23.50 16.56
C HIS A 405 -23.64 23.32 15.07
N ILE A 406 -23.28 22.19 14.46
CA ILE A 406 -23.35 22.05 13.00
C ILE A 406 -24.80 22.10 12.53
N GLU A 407 -25.14 23.12 11.75
CA GLU A 407 -26.41 23.19 11.06
C GLU A 407 -26.30 22.39 9.76
N SER A 408 -27.15 21.38 9.64
CA SER A 408 -27.20 20.52 8.46
C SER A 408 -28.31 21.00 7.55
N GLU A 409 -27.97 21.43 6.34
CA GLU A 409 -28.94 21.75 5.30
C GLU A 409 -28.71 20.85 4.09
N SER A 410 -29.77 20.68 3.28
CA SER A 410 -29.72 19.83 2.08
C SER A 410 -28.72 20.29 1.02
N ASP A 411 -28.21 21.51 1.13
CA ASP A 411 -27.23 22.09 0.22
C ASP A 411 -26.02 22.77 0.89
N HIS A 412 -25.92 22.80 2.23
CA HIS A 412 -24.77 23.39 2.92
C HIS A 412 -24.59 22.94 4.38
N TRP A 413 -23.38 23.18 4.91
CA TRP A 413 -23.04 23.05 6.33
C TRP A 413 -22.64 24.40 6.91
N VAL A 414 -23.10 24.66 8.14
CA VAL A 414 -22.68 25.82 8.93
C VAL A 414 -22.04 25.31 10.21
N LEU A 415 -20.74 25.55 10.38
CA LEU A 415 -19.99 25.23 11.58
C LEU A 415 -19.77 26.50 12.40
N HIS A 416 -20.11 26.45 13.69
CA HIS A 416 -19.88 27.54 14.64
C HIS A 416 -18.64 27.26 15.47
N VAL A 417 -17.57 28.01 15.21
CA VAL A 417 -16.26 27.83 15.84
C VAL A 417 -15.96 28.94 16.86
N PRO A 418 -15.17 28.66 17.91
CA PRO A 418 -14.67 29.69 18.81
C PRO A 418 -13.93 30.81 18.07
N LYS A 419 -14.08 32.06 18.50
CA LYS A 419 -13.48 33.24 17.84
C LYS A 419 -11.97 33.12 17.64
N ASN A 420 -11.25 32.63 18.64
CA ASN A 420 -9.81 32.40 18.55
C ASN A 420 -9.44 31.40 17.44
N LEU A 421 -10.21 30.32 17.29
CA LEU A 421 -10.01 29.35 16.22
C LEU A 421 -10.37 29.97 14.87
N PHE A 422 -11.48 30.70 14.77
CA PHE A 422 -11.87 31.43 13.56
C PHE A 422 -10.79 32.39 13.06
N ASP A 423 -10.25 33.23 13.95
CA ASP A 423 -9.19 34.19 13.61
C ASP A 423 -7.89 33.50 13.17
N GLN A 424 -7.63 32.29 13.67
CA GLN A 424 -6.51 31.47 13.27
C GLN A 424 -6.73 30.85 11.87
N ILE A 425 -7.89 30.25 11.61
CA ILE A 425 -8.16 29.52 10.35
C ILE A 425 -8.43 30.44 9.17
N ARG A 426 -9.03 31.63 9.38
CA ARG A 426 -9.46 32.53 8.29
C ARG A 426 -8.31 33.02 7.39
N ASN A 427 -7.08 32.96 7.88
CA ASN A 427 -5.87 33.38 7.17
C ASN A 427 -5.01 32.19 6.67
N LYS A 428 -5.46 30.95 6.88
CA LYS A 428 -4.74 29.73 6.49
C LYS A 428 -5.30 29.14 5.20
N LYS A 429 -4.53 28.26 4.58
CA LYS A 429 -5.07 27.37 3.55
C LYS A 429 -6.06 26.39 4.19
N TYR A 430 -6.96 25.83 3.38
CA TYR A 430 -7.97 24.90 3.85
C TYR A 430 -7.38 23.69 4.59
N ASP A 431 -6.39 23.01 4.01
CA ASP A 431 -5.77 21.83 4.63
C ASP A 431 -5.13 22.15 5.99
N ASP A 432 -4.43 23.28 6.09
CA ASP A 432 -3.84 23.74 7.35
C ASP A 432 -4.93 24.10 8.39
N ALA A 433 -6.07 24.61 7.92
CA ALA A 433 -7.22 24.90 8.78
C ALA A 433 -7.93 23.63 9.26
N LEU A 434 -7.97 22.55 8.47
CA LEU A 434 -8.49 21.25 8.91
C LEU A 434 -7.64 20.65 10.04
N ILE A 435 -6.31 20.83 10.00
CA ILE A 435 -5.41 20.41 11.08
C ILE A 435 -5.72 21.19 12.36
N ASP A 436 -5.87 22.51 12.27
CA ASP A 436 -6.23 23.33 13.42
C ASP A 436 -7.61 22.97 14.00
N LEU A 437 -8.61 22.75 13.14
CA LEU A 437 -9.97 22.37 13.54
C LEU A 437 -10.01 20.98 14.19
N THR A 438 -9.21 20.04 13.67
CA THR A 438 -9.01 18.71 14.27
C THR A 438 -8.37 18.85 15.66
N ASN A 439 -7.27 19.60 15.76
CA ASN A 439 -6.55 19.78 17.01
C ASN A 439 -7.39 20.50 18.07
N ASP A 440 -8.16 21.53 17.69
CA ASP A 440 -9.08 22.19 18.63
C ASP A 440 -10.10 21.19 19.16
N PHE A 441 -10.70 20.38 18.28
CA PHE A 441 -11.72 19.41 18.65
C PHE A 441 -11.19 18.33 19.60
N ILE A 442 -10.12 17.63 19.23
CA ILE A 442 -9.62 16.47 19.99
C ILE A 442 -9.05 16.88 21.36
N ASN A 443 -8.67 18.14 21.53
CA ASN A 443 -8.12 18.66 22.79
C ASN A 443 -9.19 19.24 23.73
N GLN A 444 -10.46 19.28 23.35
CA GLN A 444 -11.53 19.66 24.27
C GLN A 444 -11.65 18.63 25.41
N GLU A 445 -11.84 19.09 26.65
CA GLU A 445 -11.73 18.23 27.84
C GLU A 445 -12.67 17.01 27.79
N ASP A 446 -13.89 17.18 27.32
CA ASP A 446 -14.88 16.09 27.22
C ASP A 446 -14.71 15.24 25.97
N ILE A 447 -14.06 15.77 24.93
CA ILE A 447 -13.78 15.06 23.68
C ILE A 447 -12.56 14.15 23.82
N ALA A 448 -11.52 14.61 24.52
CA ALA A 448 -10.30 13.84 24.79
C ALA A 448 -10.56 12.53 25.57
N LYS A 449 -11.74 12.41 26.20
CA LYS A 449 -12.18 11.21 26.95
C LYS A 449 -12.91 10.19 26.07
N LEU A 450 -13.25 10.52 24.82
CA LEU A 450 -13.92 9.60 23.91
C LEU A 450 -12.98 8.45 23.53
N GLU A 451 -13.51 7.22 23.51
CA GLU A 451 -12.77 6.05 23.06
C GLU A 451 -12.41 6.20 21.58
N ASP A 452 -11.18 5.82 21.21
CA ASP A 452 -10.63 5.91 19.85
C ASP A 452 -10.55 7.35 19.26
N ILE A 453 -10.64 8.40 20.09
CA ILE A 453 -10.54 9.80 19.62
C ILE A 453 -9.22 10.10 18.93
N ASP A 454 -8.16 9.39 19.33
CA ASP A 454 -6.84 9.52 18.73
C ASP A 454 -6.80 8.98 17.30
N MET A 455 -7.80 8.27 16.80
CA MET A 455 -7.92 7.84 15.40
C MET A 455 -8.62 8.85 14.50
N PHE A 456 -9.23 9.88 15.08
CA PHE A 456 -10.01 10.87 14.34
C PHE A 456 -9.12 11.92 13.68
N THR A 457 -9.45 12.27 12.44
CA THR A 457 -8.90 13.44 11.76
C THR A 457 -9.91 13.99 10.77
N LEU A 458 -9.77 15.27 10.43
CA LEU A 458 -10.41 15.83 9.25
C LEU A 458 -9.50 15.67 8.03
N GLY A 459 -10.10 15.54 6.85
CA GLY A 459 -9.39 15.42 5.58
C GLY A 459 -10.07 16.10 4.41
N ASP A 460 -9.31 16.18 3.31
CA ASP A 460 -9.78 16.56 1.98
C ASP A 460 -9.15 15.62 0.95
N GLU A 461 -9.92 14.64 0.47
CA GLU A 461 -9.44 13.73 -0.57
C GLU A 461 -9.09 14.45 -1.87
N THR A 462 -9.77 15.57 -2.18
CA THR A 462 -9.55 16.26 -3.44
C THR A 462 -8.19 16.93 -3.53
N LYS A 463 -7.54 17.15 -2.36
CA LYS A 463 -6.21 17.77 -2.18
C LYS A 463 -6.02 19.02 -3.04
N GLN A 464 -7.10 19.74 -3.35
CA GLN A 464 -6.97 20.95 -4.15
C GLN A 464 -6.53 22.07 -3.22
N ASN A 465 -5.76 23.03 -3.76
CA ASN A 465 -5.43 24.25 -3.01
C ASN A 465 -6.71 25.09 -2.85
N HIS A 466 -7.48 24.82 -1.81
CA HIS A 466 -8.66 25.61 -1.44
C HIS A 466 -8.24 26.75 -0.52
N THR A 467 -8.82 27.92 -0.76
CA THR A 467 -8.68 29.11 0.09
C THR A 467 -10.06 29.55 0.54
N TRP A 468 -10.15 29.97 1.80
CA TRP A 468 -11.35 30.57 2.34
C TRP A 468 -11.74 31.84 1.58
N THR A 469 -13.04 32.00 1.34
CA THR A 469 -13.62 33.28 0.93
C THR A 469 -14.15 33.96 2.19
N ILE A 470 -13.59 35.12 2.52
CA ILE A 470 -14.10 35.97 3.60
C ILE A 470 -15.40 36.60 3.10
N VAL A 471 -16.52 36.30 3.77
CA VAL A 471 -17.82 36.89 3.47
C VAL A 471 -17.97 38.21 4.22
N ASP A 472 -17.67 38.18 5.52
CA ASP A 472 -17.65 39.31 6.43
C ASP A 472 -16.70 39.01 7.61
N GLU A 473 -16.73 39.84 8.65
CA GLU A 473 -15.83 39.70 9.80
C GLU A 473 -16.12 38.49 10.70
N HIS A 474 -17.29 37.86 10.56
CA HIS A 474 -17.73 36.71 11.35
C HIS A 474 -17.89 35.43 10.51
N THR A 475 -17.85 35.53 9.17
CA THR A 475 -18.15 34.41 8.27
C THR A 475 -17.05 34.23 7.22
N ILE A 476 -16.52 33.00 7.15
CA ILE A 476 -15.75 32.52 6.00
C ILE A 476 -16.47 31.34 5.35
N LYS A 477 -16.26 31.15 4.05
CA LYS A 477 -16.85 30.03 3.33
C LYS A 477 -15.90 29.42 2.33
N LEU A 478 -16.15 28.16 1.98
CA LEU A 478 -15.64 27.60 0.75
C LEU A 478 -16.59 27.98 -0.41
N PRO A 479 -16.07 28.51 -1.52
CA PRO A 479 -16.89 28.81 -2.68
C PRO A 479 -17.45 27.51 -3.27
N LYS A 480 -18.65 27.57 -3.85
CA LYS A 480 -19.25 26.45 -4.57
C LYS A 480 -18.28 25.93 -5.62
N ARG A 481 -17.79 24.71 -5.43
CA ARG A 481 -17.00 23.96 -6.43
C ARG A 481 -17.60 22.58 -6.58
N ILE A 482 -17.28 21.96 -7.71
CA ILE A 482 -17.76 20.61 -8.06
C ILE A 482 -17.00 19.54 -7.26
N THR A 483 -15.83 19.88 -6.68
CA THR A 483 -14.82 18.91 -6.25
C THR A 483 -14.07 19.35 -4.97
N TRP A 484 -14.75 19.64 -3.85
CA TRP A 484 -14.10 19.76 -2.54
C TRP A 484 -14.77 18.83 -1.53
N ASN A 485 -13.99 18.21 -0.64
CA ASN A 485 -14.48 17.29 0.39
C ASN A 485 -14.14 17.82 1.80
N PHE A 486 -15.03 17.53 2.75
CA PHE A 486 -14.76 17.67 4.19
C PHE A 486 -14.99 16.29 4.80
N ASP A 487 -13.90 15.55 4.92
CA ASP A 487 -13.92 14.14 5.30
C ASP A 487 -13.79 14.03 6.82
N LEU A 488 -14.79 13.44 7.47
CA LEU A 488 -14.67 12.96 8.84
C LEU A 488 -14.02 11.58 8.79
N MET A 489 -12.76 11.47 9.18
CA MET A 489 -11.96 10.25 9.00
C MET A 489 -11.72 9.52 10.31
N TYR A 490 -11.58 8.20 10.22
CA TYR A 490 -11.32 7.32 11.36
C TYR A 490 -10.42 6.14 10.98
N GLY A 491 -9.30 5.98 11.71
CA GLY A 491 -8.31 4.91 11.52
C GLY A 491 -6.90 5.44 11.31
N GLY A 492 -6.23 5.01 10.23
CA GLY A 492 -4.81 5.24 9.96
C GLY A 492 -4.38 6.69 9.62
N LYS A 493 -5.19 7.70 9.97
CA LYS A 493 -4.93 9.16 9.81
C LYS A 493 -4.46 9.62 8.42
N SER A 494 -4.67 8.78 7.41
CA SER A 494 -4.45 9.09 6.01
C SER A 494 -5.68 8.66 5.24
N ILE A 495 -5.97 9.36 4.14
CA ILE A 495 -7.20 9.11 3.36
C ILE A 495 -7.25 7.62 2.94
N ASN A 496 -6.11 7.08 2.53
CA ASN A 496 -5.99 5.72 2.03
C ASN A 496 -6.16 4.64 3.11
N ASN A 497 -5.92 4.95 4.39
CA ASN A 497 -5.96 3.96 5.48
C ASN A 497 -7.05 4.27 6.51
N SER A 498 -8.05 5.08 6.15
CA SER A 498 -9.16 5.43 7.04
C SER A 498 -10.49 5.12 6.38
N ILE A 499 -11.51 4.90 7.21
CA ILE A 499 -12.91 5.02 6.78
C ILE A 499 -13.30 6.49 6.86
N CYS A 500 -14.21 6.93 5.99
CA CYS A 500 -14.57 8.33 5.83
C CYS A 500 -16.09 8.50 5.80
N TYR A 501 -16.58 9.54 6.45
CA TYR A 501 -17.90 10.09 6.20
C TYR A 501 -17.77 11.47 5.56
N THR A 502 -18.27 11.59 4.33
CA THR A 502 -18.25 12.84 3.57
C THR A 502 -19.68 13.34 3.36
N PRO A 503 -20.07 14.51 3.88
CA PRO A 503 -21.46 15.00 3.88
C PRO A 503 -21.88 15.73 2.59
N VAL A 504 -21.18 15.50 1.47
CA VAL A 504 -20.99 16.30 0.22
C VAL A 504 -22.18 17.02 -0.42
N THR A 505 -23.37 16.76 0.03
CA THR A 505 -24.56 17.55 -0.31
C THR A 505 -24.42 19.02 0.03
N SER A 506 -23.50 19.35 0.93
CA SER A 506 -23.12 20.72 1.22
C SER A 506 -22.34 21.34 0.07
N TRP A 507 -23.04 21.91 -0.91
CA TRP A 507 -22.46 22.75 -1.97
C TRP A 507 -21.71 23.96 -1.41
N TYR A 508 -22.04 24.35 -0.19
CA TYR A 508 -21.38 25.39 0.56
C TYR A 508 -21.00 24.90 1.96
N PHE A 509 -19.87 25.38 2.45
CA PHE A 509 -19.45 25.19 3.83
C PHE A 509 -19.09 26.53 4.39
N TYR A 510 -19.70 26.86 5.52
CA TYR A 510 -19.55 28.11 6.23
C TYR A 510 -18.95 27.84 7.60
N LEU A 511 -17.99 28.68 7.98
CA LEU A 511 -17.50 28.77 9.35
C LEU A 511 -17.92 30.13 9.89
N LEU A 512 -18.59 30.11 11.04
CA LEU A 512 -19.14 31.27 11.73
C LEU A 512 -18.52 31.37 13.14
N ILE A 513 -18.47 32.57 13.69
CA ILE A 513 -18.05 32.80 15.08
C ILE A 513 -19.19 32.37 16.03
N LYS A 514 -18.88 31.52 17.01
CA LYS A 514 -19.87 30.96 17.97
C LYS A 514 -20.63 32.00 18.80
N ASP A 515 -20.10 33.22 18.93
CA ASP A 515 -20.72 34.32 19.67
C ASP A 515 -22.00 34.86 18.97
N ASP A 516 -22.27 34.45 17.73
CA ASP A 516 -23.46 34.85 16.96
C ASP A 516 -24.72 34.02 17.29
N LEU A 517 -24.64 33.04 18.19
CA LEU A 517 -25.74 32.14 18.59
C LEU A 517 -26.68 32.72 19.69
N VAL A 518 -26.68 34.05 19.89
CA VAL A 518 -27.42 34.74 20.97
C VAL A 518 -28.90 34.94 20.65
#